data_AF-B7PCA1-F1
#
_entry.id   AF-B7PCA1-F1
#
_cell.length_a   1.000
_cell.length_b   1.000
_cell.length_c   1.000
_cell.angle_alpha   90.00
_cell.angle_beta   90.00
_cell.angle_gamma   90.00
#
_symmetry.space_group_name_H-M   'P 1'
#
loop_
_entity.id
_entity.type
_entity.pdbx_description
1 polymer ?
#
loop_
_entity_poly.entity_id
_entity_poly.type
_entity_poly.pdbx_seq_one_letter_code
_entity_poly.pdbx_strand_id
1 'polypeptide(L)'
;MCEIFIEGLTVYFIIVTLSCLVSQLLPTAVSALLPIVLLPLVDLLGADQVAAEYMSEKVLMSSLLFIIAIVSDETTVFQRLCLRAIGRHSLRMQPLFFLLQLSALMLSTLVPSSIIVIFYTVVIERFVATVEEDNFLSHDELEEELR
;
A
#
# COMPACT_ATOMS: atom_id res chain seq x y z
N MET A 1 36.28 -3.08 -24.54
CA MET A 1 35.54 -4.27 -25.03
C MET A 1 34.74 -4.94 -23.92
N CYS A 2 35.28 -5.06 -22.70
CA CYS A 2 34.51 -5.54 -21.53
C CYS A 2 33.30 -4.66 -21.16
N GLU A 3 33.40 -3.33 -21.18
CA GLU A 3 32.27 -2.45 -20.82
C GLU A 3 31.02 -2.68 -21.68
N ILE A 4 31.17 -2.82 -23.00
CA ILE A 4 30.05 -3.05 -23.93
C ILE A 4 29.37 -4.40 -23.66
N PHE A 5 30.14 -5.42 -23.25
CA PHE A 5 29.59 -6.73 -22.92
C PHE A 5 28.81 -6.73 -21.60
N ILE A 6 29.27 -5.97 -20.60
CA ILE A 6 28.61 -5.81 -19.30
C ILE A 6 27.28 -5.05 -19.46
N GLU A 7 27.27 -3.98 -20.25
CA GLU A 7 26.04 -3.21 -20.52
C GLU A 7 24.98 -4.06 -21.23
N GLY A 8 25.38 -4.86 -22.23
CA GLY A 8 24.46 -5.75 -22.95
C GLY A 8 23.82 -6.81 -22.04
N LEU A 9 24.60 -7.38 -21.13
CA LEU A 9 24.13 -8.39 -20.16
C LEU A 9 23.14 -7.78 -19.15
N THR A 10 23.42 -6.56 -18.71
CA THR A 10 22.56 -5.82 -17.77
C THR A 10 21.21 -5.51 -18.40
N VAL A 11 21.21 -5.02 -19.64
CA VAL A 11 19.98 -4.71 -20.39
C VAL A 11 19.15 -5.97 -20.64
N TYR A 12 19.78 -7.07 -21.02
CA TYR A 12 19.10 -8.36 -21.21
C TYR A 12 18.39 -8.80 -19.93
N PHE A 13 19.07 -8.70 -18.79
CA PHE A 13 18.53 -9.09 -17.50
C PHE A 13 17.34 -8.24 -17.05
N ILE A 14 17.43 -6.93 -17.25
CA ILE A 14 16.34 -5.99 -16.98
C ILE A 14 15.12 -6.37 -17.82
N ILE A 15 15.31 -6.63 -19.12
CA ILE A 15 14.22 -7.04 -20.02
C ILE A 15 13.59 -8.36 -19.60
N VAL A 16 14.39 -9.37 -19.22
CA VAL A 16 13.88 -10.67 -18.75
C VAL A 16 13.06 -10.51 -17.46
N THR A 17 13.59 -9.74 -16.50
CA THR A 17 12.91 -9.50 -15.23
C THR A 17 11.61 -8.72 -15.42
N LEU A 18 11.62 -7.66 -16.24
CA LEU A 18 10.42 -6.89 -16.61
C LEU A 18 9.39 -7.74 -17.34
N SER A 19 9.82 -8.55 -18.30
CA SER A 19 8.92 -9.44 -19.05
C SER A 19 8.26 -10.45 -18.11
N CYS A 20 9.03 -11.01 -17.17
CA CYS A 20 8.51 -11.92 -16.15
C CYS A 20 7.48 -11.22 -15.23
N LEU A 21 7.75 -9.96 -14.85
CA LEU A 21 6.86 -9.16 -14.01
C LEU A 21 5.55 -8.81 -14.72
N VAL A 22 5.64 -8.40 -16.00
CA VAL A 22 4.47 -8.02 -16.82
C VAL A 22 3.62 -9.24 -17.18
N SER A 23 4.25 -10.37 -17.50
CA SER A 23 3.54 -11.60 -17.86
C SER A 23 2.87 -12.29 -16.67
N GLN A 24 3.08 -11.82 -15.44
CA GLN A 24 2.51 -12.38 -14.20
C GLN A 24 2.67 -13.92 -14.09
N LEU A 25 3.72 -14.47 -14.69
CA LEU A 25 4.01 -15.91 -14.69
C LEU A 25 4.25 -16.44 -13.27
N LEU A 26 4.69 -15.56 -12.38
CA LEU A 26 5.00 -15.82 -10.98
C LEU A 26 4.37 -14.72 -10.11
N PRO A 27 4.04 -15.02 -8.85
CA PRO A 27 3.62 -14.00 -7.89
C PRO A 27 4.66 -12.88 -7.83
N THR A 28 4.21 -11.64 -7.73
CA THR A 28 5.07 -10.44 -7.77
C THR A 28 6.22 -10.51 -6.76
N ALA A 29 6.00 -11.14 -5.60
CA ALA A 29 7.03 -11.38 -4.59
C ALA A 29 8.15 -12.31 -5.07
N VAL A 30 7.81 -13.38 -5.79
CA VAL A 30 8.79 -14.35 -6.32
C VAL A 30 9.57 -13.72 -7.48
N SER A 31 8.89 -13.01 -8.36
CA SER A 31 9.53 -12.27 -9.46
C SER A 31 10.46 -11.16 -8.95
N ALA A 32 10.10 -10.50 -7.84
CA ALA A 32 10.96 -9.51 -7.19
C ALA A 32 12.25 -10.16 -6.65
N LEU A 33 12.20 -11.37 -6.10
CA LEU A 33 13.39 -12.08 -5.64
C LEU A 33 14.33 -12.52 -6.77
N LEU A 34 13.85 -12.58 -8.02
CA LEU A 34 14.67 -13.02 -9.15
C LEU A 34 16.00 -12.24 -9.29
N PRO A 35 16.03 -10.90 -9.26
CA PRO A 35 17.28 -10.13 -9.29
C PRO A 35 18.25 -10.47 -8.15
N ILE A 36 17.79 -10.85 -6.95
CA ILE A 36 18.68 -11.11 -5.80
C ILE A 36 19.56 -12.35 -6.01
N VAL A 37 19.06 -13.33 -6.75
CA VAL A 37 19.80 -14.54 -7.08
C VAL A 37 20.59 -14.34 -8.37
N LEU A 38 19.95 -13.71 -9.35
CA LEU A 38 20.42 -13.74 -10.73
C LEU A 38 21.53 -12.68 -10.98
N LEU A 39 21.58 -11.57 -10.22
CA LEU A 39 22.69 -10.58 -10.25
C LEU A 39 24.03 -11.13 -9.72
N PRO A 40 24.11 -11.73 -8.51
CA PRO A 40 25.36 -12.28 -8.00
C PRO A 40 25.80 -13.54 -8.75
N LEU A 41 24.88 -14.31 -9.35
CA LEU A 41 25.24 -15.49 -10.16
C LEU A 41 26.04 -15.11 -11.42
N VAL A 42 25.85 -13.89 -11.91
CA VAL A 42 26.50 -13.33 -13.10
C VAL A 42 27.70 -12.46 -12.71
N ASP A 43 28.03 -12.38 -11.42
CA ASP A 43 29.12 -11.55 -10.84
C ASP A 43 29.02 -10.06 -11.22
N LEU A 44 27.79 -9.59 -11.50
CA LEU A 44 27.53 -8.20 -11.87
C LEU A 44 27.53 -7.27 -10.65
N LEU A 45 26.98 -7.77 -9.54
CA LEU A 45 26.91 -7.10 -8.25
C LEU A 45 27.11 -8.13 -7.13
N GLY A 46 27.90 -7.78 -6.11
CA GLY A 46 28.10 -8.66 -4.96
C GLY A 46 26.80 -8.89 -4.19
N ALA A 47 26.59 -10.11 -3.71
CA ALA A 47 25.36 -10.51 -3.00
C ALA A 47 25.04 -9.57 -1.81
N ASP A 48 26.07 -9.09 -1.11
CA ASP A 48 25.92 -8.16 0.02
C ASP A 48 25.33 -6.81 -0.40
N GLN A 49 25.68 -6.32 -1.59
CA GLN A 49 25.18 -5.03 -2.10
C GLN A 49 23.72 -5.14 -2.53
N VAL A 50 23.35 -6.25 -3.18
CA VAL A 50 21.95 -6.48 -3.58
C VAL A 50 21.05 -6.70 -2.36
N ALA A 51 21.55 -7.44 -1.36
CA ALA A 51 20.83 -7.64 -0.11
C ALA A 51 20.64 -6.34 0.68
N ALA A 52 21.63 -5.45 0.67
CA ALA A 52 21.54 -4.15 1.32
C ALA A 52 20.45 -3.25 0.70
N GLU A 53 20.32 -3.26 -0.64
CA GLU A 53 19.27 -2.50 -1.33
C GLU A 53 17.86 -3.03 -1.01
N TYR A 54 17.74 -4.35 -0.83
CA TYR A 54 16.49 -4.99 -0.41
C TYR A 54 16.06 -4.60 1.00
N MET A 55 17.02 -4.34 1.89
CA MET A 55 16.79 -3.88 3.26
C MET A 55 16.68 -2.35 3.37
N SER A 56 16.15 -1.70 2.32
CA SER A 56 15.92 -0.26 2.33
C SER A 56 14.88 0.14 3.39
N GLU A 57 15.13 1.25 4.06
CA GLU A 57 14.22 1.86 5.06
C GLU A 57 12.78 1.99 4.53
N LYS A 58 12.62 2.27 3.23
CA LYS A 58 11.30 2.41 2.59
C LYS A 58 10.52 1.10 2.55
N VAL A 59 11.20 -0.01 2.29
CA VAL A 59 10.61 -1.36 2.25
C VAL A 59 10.23 -1.81 3.66
N LEU A 60 11.07 -1.47 4.64
CA LEU A 60 10.80 -1.78 6.04
C LEU A 60 9.63 -0.95 6.59
N MET A 61 9.56 0.35 6.28
CA MET A 61 8.43 1.18 6.66
C MET A 61 7.12 0.73 6.00
N SER A 62 7.12 0.39 4.71
CA SER A 62 5.90 -0.07 4.02
C SER A 62 5.41 -1.42 4.56
N SER A 63 6.33 -2.35 4.87
CA SER A 63 5.97 -3.64 5.48
C SER A 63 5.42 -3.49 6.89
N LEU A 64 6.00 -2.62 7.71
CA LEU A 64 5.45 -2.28 9.03
C LEU A 64 4.05 -1.68 8.94
N LEU A 65 3.81 -0.80 7.97
CA LEU A 65 2.50 -0.20 7.74
C LEU A 65 1.46 -1.25 7.34
N PHE A 66 1.88 -2.26 6.58
CA PHE A 66 1.03 -3.40 6.23
C PHE A 66 0.67 -4.25 7.45
N ILE A 67 1.59 -4.45 8.40
CA ILE A 67 1.29 -5.13 9.67
C ILE A 67 0.27 -4.29 10.47
N ILE A 68 0.46 -2.97 10.54
CA ILE A 68 -0.49 -2.06 11.18
C ILE A 68 -1.86 -2.12 10.50
N ALA A 69 -1.91 -2.24 9.17
CA ALA A 69 -3.15 -2.42 8.42
C ALA A 69 -3.95 -3.64 8.89
N ILE A 70 -3.27 -4.78 9.03
CA ILE A 70 -3.88 -6.03 9.51
C ILE A 70 -4.35 -5.88 10.97
N VAL A 71 -3.52 -5.31 11.84
CA VAL A 71 -3.88 -5.11 13.26
C VAL A 71 -5.03 -4.12 13.44
N SER A 72 -5.11 -3.12 12.55
CA SER A 72 -6.20 -2.14 12.51
C SER A 72 -7.57 -2.80 12.27
N ASP A 73 -7.60 -3.99 11.65
CA ASP A 73 -8.84 -4.73 11.42
C ASP A 73 -9.53 -5.15 12.72
N GLU A 74 -8.72 -5.58 13.69
CA GLU A 74 -9.19 -6.12 14.95
C GLU A 74 -9.49 -5.02 15.99
N THR A 75 -9.17 -3.75 15.71
CA THR A 75 -9.25 -2.67 16.70
C THR A 75 -10.39 -1.68 16.45
N THR A 76 -11.33 -1.62 17.40
CA THR A 76 -12.45 -0.64 17.43
C THR A 76 -12.02 0.82 17.63
N VAL A 77 -10.72 1.11 17.73
CA VAL A 77 -10.17 2.46 17.93
C VAL A 77 -10.49 3.35 16.73
N PHE A 78 -10.34 2.83 15.51
CA PHE A 78 -10.65 3.57 14.28
C PHE A 78 -12.15 3.87 14.16
N GLN A 79 -13.00 2.91 14.52
CA GLN A 79 -14.46 3.07 14.52
C GLN A 79 -14.89 4.21 15.46
N ARG A 80 -14.34 4.28 16.69
CA ARG A 80 -14.61 5.39 17.62
C ARG A 80 -14.16 6.74 17.09
N LEU A 81 -13.03 6.79 16.39
CA LEU A 81 -12.54 8.01 15.77
C LEU A 81 -13.44 8.46 14.62
N CYS A 82 -13.92 7.53 13.80
CA CYS A 82 -14.83 7.78 12.68
C CYS A 82 -16.20 8.27 13.17
N LEU A 83 -16.80 7.62 14.17
CA LEU A 83 -18.07 8.05 14.77
C LEU A 83 -17.96 9.46 15.36
N ARG A 84 -16.83 9.80 16.00
CA ARG A 84 -16.61 11.15 16.53
C ARG A 84 -16.36 12.19 15.44
N ALA A 85 -15.82 11.80 14.29
CA ALA A 85 -15.67 12.67 13.12
C ALA A 85 -17.03 12.93 12.44
N ILE A 86 -17.83 11.88 12.23
CA ILE A 86 -19.17 11.95 11.63
C ILE A 86 -20.13 12.76 12.52
N GLY A 87 -20.15 12.49 13.83
CA GLY A 87 -21.01 13.21 14.77
C GLY A 87 -20.69 14.70 14.93
N ARG A 88 -19.50 15.15 14.49
CA ARG A 88 -19.10 16.57 14.54
C ARG A 88 -19.38 17.33 13.26
N HIS A 89 -19.47 16.62 12.13
CA HIS A 89 -19.65 17.20 10.81
C HIS A 89 -20.78 16.47 10.09
N SER A 90 -21.98 17.07 10.11
CA SER A 90 -23.13 16.70 9.26
C SER A 90 -22.82 17.04 7.78
N LEU A 91 -21.74 16.50 7.23
CA LEU A 91 -21.36 16.66 5.84
C LEU A 91 -21.66 15.40 5.05
N ARG A 92 -22.21 15.64 3.87
CA ARG A 92 -22.44 14.66 2.79
C ARG A 92 -21.12 13.92 2.48
N MET A 93 -21.17 12.65 2.10
CA MET A 93 -19.99 11.79 1.90
C MET A 93 -18.91 12.37 0.95
N GLN A 94 -19.33 13.11 -0.07
CA GLN A 94 -18.45 13.61 -1.14
C GLN A 94 -17.36 14.61 -0.68
N PRO A 95 -17.66 15.70 0.05
CA PRO A 95 -16.64 16.62 0.55
C PRO A 95 -15.64 15.97 1.53
N LEU A 96 -16.03 14.89 2.20
CA LEU A 96 -15.15 14.21 3.15
C LEU A 96 -14.04 13.44 2.44
N PHE A 97 -14.37 12.69 1.38
CA PHE A 97 -13.37 12.06 0.51
C PHE A 97 -12.45 13.10 -0.15
N PHE A 98 -12.98 14.27 -0.52
CA PHE A 98 -12.16 15.35 -1.08
C PHE A 98 -11.17 15.91 -0.06
N LEU A 99 -11.61 16.14 1.19
CA LEU A 99 -10.76 16.60 2.28
C LEU A 99 -9.66 15.59 2.60
N LEU A 100 -10.02 14.31 2.61
CA LEU A 100 -9.11 13.18 2.83
C LEU A 100 -8.06 13.11 1.69
N GLN A 101 -8.49 13.22 0.43
CA GLN A 101 -7.57 13.23 -0.71
C GLN A 101 -6.66 14.47 -0.70
N LEU A 102 -7.17 15.63 -0.28
CA LEU A 102 -6.38 16.86 -0.17
C LEU A 102 -5.30 16.73 0.90
N SER A 103 -5.60 16.13 2.05
CA SER A 103 -4.58 15.83 3.07
C SER A 103 -3.55 14.81 2.59
N ALA A 104 -3.93 13.86 1.73
CA ALA A 104 -2.99 12.90 1.14
C ALA A 104 -1.97 13.60 0.23
N LEU A 105 -2.47 14.51 -0.62
CA LEU A 105 -1.62 15.29 -1.53
C LEU A 105 -0.66 16.20 -0.77
N MET A 106 -1.11 16.82 0.32
CA MET A 106 -0.23 17.61 1.19
C MET A 106 0.87 16.75 1.83
N LEU A 107 0.52 15.57 2.34
CA LEU A 107 1.47 14.66 2.98
C LEU A 107 2.48 14.06 1.98
N SER A 108 2.11 13.96 0.70
CA SER A 108 2.99 13.44 -0.36
C SER A 108 4.23 14.28 -0.63
N THR A 109 4.27 15.51 -0.12
CA THR A 109 5.48 16.34 -0.18
C THR A 109 6.55 15.93 0.82
N LEU A 110 6.17 15.21 1.89
CA LEU A 110 7.03 14.91 3.02
C LEU A 110 7.38 13.43 3.14
N VAL A 111 6.45 12.55 2.75
CA VAL A 111 6.56 11.10 2.92
C VAL A 111 6.56 10.42 1.54
N PRO A 112 7.31 9.32 1.35
CA PRO A 112 7.22 8.50 0.14
C PRO A 112 5.78 8.11 -0.21
N SER A 113 5.42 8.28 -1.48
CA SER A 113 4.05 8.05 -1.98
C SER A 113 3.53 6.65 -1.67
N SER A 114 4.39 5.62 -1.69
CA SER A 114 4.02 4.24 -1.38
C SER A 114 3.44 4.07 0.03
N ILE A 115 4.02 4.74 1.03
CA ILE A 115 3.58 4.67 2.42
C ILE A 115 2.21 5.35 2.56
N ILE A 116 2.05 6.51 1.92
CA ILE A 116 0.79 7.28 1.96
C ILE A 116 -0.34 6.47 1.36
N VAL A 117 -0.11 5.82 0.21
CA VAL A 117 -1.14 5.00 -0.44
C VAL A 117 -1.60 3.88 0.49
N ILE A 118 -0.68 3.11 1.08
CA ILE A 118 -1.05 2.03 2.01
C ILE A 118 -1.82 2.58 3.21
N PHE A 119 -1.35 3.68 3.80
CA PHE A 119 -2.00 4.30 4.95
C PHE A 119 -3.42 4.77 4.63
N TYR A 120 -3.60 5.45 3.49
CA TYR A 120 -4.91 5.96 3.09
C TYR A 120 -5.88 4.85 2.70
N THR A 121 -5.42 3.78 2.06
CA THR A 121 -6.26 2.61 1.77
C THR A 121 -6.84 2.04 3.06
N VAL A 122 -6.02 1.86 4.10
CA VAL A 122 -6.49 1.41 5.42
C VAL A 122 -7.52 2.37 6.01
N VAL A 123 -7.25 3.67 5.97
CA VAL A 123 -8.17 4.69 6.52
C VAL A 123 -9.50 4.68 5.78
N ILE A 124 -9.49 4.57 4.45
CA ILE A 124 -10.70 4.56 3.61
C ILE A 124 -11.52 3.29 3.85
N GLU A 125 -10.88 2.11 3.87
CA GLU A 125 -11.57 0.84 4.14
C GLU A 125 -12.28 0.87 5.50
N ARG A 126 -11.60 1.35 6.55
CA ARG A 126 -12.20 1.47 7.89
C ARG A 126 -13.33 2.49 7.92
N PHE A 127 -13.17 3.60 7.21
CA PHE A 127 -14.20 4.64 7.13
C PHE A 127 -15.45 4.12 6.43
N VAL A 128 -15.30 3.44 5.29
CA VAL A 128 -16.40 2.84 4.53
C VAL A 128 -17.12 1.78 5.36
N ALA A 129 -16.39 0.88 6.03
CA ALA A 129 -16.98 -0.13 6.91
C ALA A 129 -17.81 0.50 8.04
N THR A 130 -17.31 1.58 8.66
CA THR A 130 -18.06 2.28 9.72
C THR A 130 -19.32 2.96 9.20
N VAL A 131 -19.26 3.56 8.00
CA VAL A 131 -20.42 4.18 7.35
C VAL A 131 -21.47 3.15 6.96
N GLU A 132 -21.05 1.98 6.49
CA GLU A 132 -21.96 0.89 6.14
C GLU A 132 -22.70 0.35 7.37
N GLU A 133 -22.00 0.17 8.50
CA GLU A 133 -22.61 -0.20 9.79
C GLU A 133 -23.64 0.82 10.30
N ASP A 134 -23.32 2.11 10.26
CA ASP A 134 -24.21 3.19 10.72
C ASP A 134 -25.48 3.29 9.85
N ASN A 135 -25.33 3.13 8.52
CA ASN A 135 -26.46 3.14 7.59
C ASN A 135 -27.39 1.92 7.81
N PHE A 136 -26.84 0.77 8.20
CA PHE A 136 -27.63 -0.42 8.52
C PHE A 136 -28.48 -0.21 9.79
N LEU A 137 -27.90 0.37 10.85
CA LEU A 137 -28.61 0.64 12.11
C LEU A 137 -29.78 1.63 11.92
N SER A 138 -29.59 2.67 11.12
CA SER A 138 -30.66 3.64 10.84
C SER A 138 -31.84 3.05 10.05
N HIS A 139 -31.60 2.00 9.24
CA HIS A 139 -32.65 1.31 8.50
C HIS A 139 -33.47 0.37 9.39
N ASP A 140 -32.83 -0.34 10.33
CA ASP A 140 -33.52 -1.23 11.27
C ASP A 140 -34.40 -0.46 12.27
N GLU A 141 -33.94 0.69 12.79
CA GLU A 141 -34.76 1.53 13.70
C GLU A 141 -36.03 2.09 13.04
N LEU A 142 -35.98 2.35 11.73
CA LEU A 142 -37.13 2.82 10.95
C LEU A 142 -38.14 1.71 10.66
N GLU A 143 -37.71 0.45 10.53
CA GLU A 143 -38.64 -0.68 10.39
C GLU A 143 -39.32 -1.04 11.72
N GLU A 144 -38.67 -0.81 12.85
CA GLU A 144 -39.23 -1.09 14.18
C GLU A 144 -40.26 -0.02 14.62
N GLU A 145 -40.10 1.27 14.25
CA GLU A 145 -41.13 2.30 14.47
C GLU A 145 -42.38 2.16 13.59
N LEU A 146 -42.29 1.44 12.46
CA LEU A 146 -43.41 1.20 11.54
C LEU A 146 -44.26 -0.04 11.88
N ARG A 147 -43.95 -0.74 12.98
CA ARG A 147 -44.64 -1.96 13.43
C ARG A 147 -45.48 -1.73 14.69
#